data_AF-A0A7I7RI25-F1
#
_entry.id   AF-A0A7I7RI25-F1
#
_cell.length_a   1.000
_cell.length_b   1.000
_cell.length_c   1.000
_cell.angle_alpha   90.00
_cell.angle_beta   90.00
_cell.angle_gamma   90.00
#
_symmetry.space_group_name_H-M   'P 1'
#
loop_
_entity.id
_entity.type
_entity.pdbx_description
1 polymer ?
#
loop_
_entity_poly.entity_id
_entity_poly.type
_entity_poly.pdbx_seq_one_letter_code
_entity_poly.pdbx_strand_id
1 'polypeptide(L)'
;MAEIDDDADADASHSDDPPLSSPLQSSGLSDDKGRDLKRNTVFGDNTEPRPVQRTLRVVDRTADETITEESRNTSTAEPEMPPAAPAKTSTLPLTSPPQTTATTVTTGVQKLAGTLLSALGFGPQAANGPTAPPQPPMLWAMLGFARREIGRIVAPFTSAAGAPVAALVAEDVEAEAVSPLATPEQLEAERIAAQTANTLPVAVMKLVLRQQFLSAAQQLYPNGIDAENMAALDRAVDEYAMAAAFQQQLLDSMNPKVVTQVAPPHTWFGQAVEGSRILYDNPDTVYRFMGVNGASEYVITGRFNNMTAEGRPADTTFSVLEGLAGTTSSILSADDMEINEDGTFTITVSTQPANGRKNHLQLTSSSTIIAARDTLGDWNSEEPPSLSIERVAGPPDSLFAQIGGFAFLGQFVSGNPLLTTLVSLVPPLPYMPPTLRGVFAAVILAVRGGSEQAKYMALATNDPETGEPRPVNEVSQPTSNAEFLANQLQSNGHFQLGDKEALVLTIDPGDAGYFIVPTYNVWTITGDYWNEPASLNNEQAVRNADGTYTIVISPTDPGAANWVSTSGLNQGTIAIRFQDLGDDAPHIVNQRVVSHAALPGYLPADAFVTETQRRDQLALRKAGFNKRWAPYPQP
;
A
#
# COMPACT_ATOMS: atom_id res chain seq x y z
N MET A 1 13.06 -44.68 26.78
CA MET A 1 13.70 -45.59 27.76
C MET A 1 12.84 -46.84 27.74
N ALA A 2 13.41 -47.95 27.26
CA ALA A 2 12.70 -48.97 26.46
C ALA A 2 12.14 -48.39 25.13
N GLU A 3 12.33 -48.93 23.91
CA GLU A 3 12.79 -50.24 23.37
C GLU A 3 11.65 -51.31 23.29
N ILE A 4 11.27 -51.91 22.14
CA ILE A 4 11.93 -52.75 21.06
C ILE A 4 11.40 -54.22 21.22
N ASP A 5 11.37 -55.15 20.24
CA ASP A 5 11.76 -55.15 18.81
C ASP A 5 10.57 -54.85 17.84
N ASP A 6 9.99 -55.66 16.93
CA ASP A 6 10.08 -57.08 16.47
C ASP A 6 9.15 -57.22 15.21
N ASP A 7 9.41 -57.80 14.02
CA ASP A 7 10.59 -58.27 13.23
C ASP A 7 10.16 -58.50 11.72
N ALA A 8 11.10 -58.85 10.81
CA ALA A 8 10.96 -59.69 9.57
C ALA A 8 10.71 -59.12 8.13
N ASP A 9 11.72 -58.45 7.57
CA ASP A 9 12.45 -58.69 6.28
C ASP A 9 11.91 -59.51 5.08
N ALA A 10 12.11 -58.96 3.85
CA ALA A 10 13.05 -59.43 2.77
C ALA A 10 12.73 -58.72 1.42
N ASP A 11 13.61 -57.98 0.71
CA ASP A 11 14.95 -58.26 0.11
C ASP A 11 14.86 -59.11 -1.20
N ALA A 12 15.52 -58.85 -2.35
CA ALA A 12 16.64 -57.95 -2.71
C ALA A 12 16.68 -57.53 -4.23
N SER A 13 17.63 -56.63 -4.58
CA SER A 13 18.33 -56.37 -5.88
C SER A 13 17.54 -56.08 -7.20
N HIS A 14 17.87 -55.11 -8.08
CA HIS A 14 19.11 -54.49 -8.65
C HIS A 14 19.68 -55.12 -9.94
N SER A 15 19.78 -54.29 -11.01
CA SER A 15 20.80 -54.34 -12.08
C SER A 15 20.66 -53.13 -13.04
N ASP A 16 21.77 -52.65 -13.61
CA ASP A 16 21.91 -51.28 -14.14
C ASP A 16 22.18 -51.15 -15.67
N ASP A 17 22.18 -49.88 -16.13
CA ASP A 17 23.01 -49.29 -17.21
C ASP A 17 22.66 -49.46 -18.72
N PRO A 18 23.12 -48.52 -19.61
CA PRO A 18 22.25 -47.97 -20.67
C PRO A 18 22.73 -48.08 -22.16
N PRO A 19 23.11 -47.01 -22.90
CA PRO A 19 22.30 -46.55 -24.05
C PRO A 19 22.90 -46.79 -25.44
N LEU A 20 22.09 -46.60 -26.48
CA LEU A 20 22.48 -46.64 -27.91
C LEU A 20 21.91 -45.46 -28.72
N SER A 21 22.52 -45.16 -29.86
CA SER A 21 22.30 -43.92 -30.63
C SER A 21 22.34 -44.10 -32.16
N SER A 22 21.66 -43.19 -32.87
CA SER A 22 21.89 -42.84 -34.29
C SER A 22 21.55 -43.90 -35.37
N PRO A 23 21.54 -43.55 -36.68
CA PRO A 23 20.92 -42.37 -37.32
C PRO A 23 20.11 -42.73 -38.59
N LEU A 24 19.42 -41.76 -39.20
CA LEU A 24 19.01 -41.81 -40.61
C LEU A 24 19.17 -40.45 -41.31
N GLN A 25 19.40 -40.47 -42.62
CA GLN A 25 19.78 -39.28 -43.41
C GLN A 25 19.01 -39.20 -44.74
N SER A 26 18.70 -37.95 -45.13
CA SER A 26 18.54 -37.42 -46.49
C SER A 26 17.82 -38.24 -47.58
N SER A 27 16.78 -37.62 -48.15
CA SER A 27 16.72 -37.47 -49.61
C SER A 27 16.27 -36.04 -49.93
N GLY A 28 16.71 -35.48 -51.05
CA GLY A 28 16.34 -34.13 -51.48
C GLY A 28 16.40 -34.01 -53.00
N LEU A 29 15.79 -32.95 -53.54
CA LEU A 29 15.88 -32.54 -54.93
C LEU A 29 15.55 -31.05 -55.04
N SER A 30 16.03 -30.40 -56.09
CA SER A 30 16.08 -28.93 -56.26
C SER A 30 15.30 -28.47 -57.50
N ASP A 31 15.56 -27.23 -57.93
CA ASP A 31 15.23 -26.63 -59.24
C ASP A 31 13.78 -26.10 -59.43
N ASP A 32 13.50 -25.02 -60.17
CA ASP A 32 14.31 -23.87 -60.66
C ASP A 32 13.35 -22.79 -61.22
N LYS A 33 13.81 -21.53 -61.36
CA LYS A 33 13.21 -20.38 -62.08
C LYS A 33 11.95 -19.76 -61.44
N GLY A 34 11.81 -18.43 -61.33
CA GLY A 34 12.64 -17.31 -61.80
C GLY A 34 12.04 -16.58 -63.00
N ARG A 35 11.63 -15.31 -62.82
CA ARG A 35 11.35 -14.37 -63.91
C ARG A 35 11.30 -12.91 -63.42
N ASP A 36 12.13 -12.04 -64.00
CA ASP A 36 12.04 -10.59 -63.86
C ASP A 36 10.72 -10.02 -64.41
N LEU A 37 10.34 -8.82 -63.94
CA LEU A 37 9.89 -7.77 -64.86
C LEU A 37 10.15 -6.36 -64.28
N LYS A 38 11.06 -5.62 -64.92
CA LYS A 38 11.36 -4.22 -64.59
C LYS A 38 10.23 -3.28 -65.01
N ARG A 39 10.03 -2.19 -64.26
CA ARG A 39 9.66 -0.90 -64.87
C ARG A 39 10.14 0.30 -64.02
N ASN A 40 11.03 1.10 -64.58
CA ASN A 40 11.36 2.41 -64.02
C ASN A 40 10.20 3.37 -64.25
N THR A 41 9.97 4.29 -63.30
CA THR A 41 9.52 5.65 -63.63
C THR A 41 10.31 6.62 -62.77
N VAL A 42 10.97 7.61 -63.39
CA VAL A 42 11.66 8.69 -62.69
C VAL A 42 10.84 9.96 -62.84
N PHE A 43 10.45 10.55 -61.72
CA PHE A 43 10.25 11.98 -61.57
C PHE A 43 10.69 12.34 -60.15
N GLY A 44 11.51 13.37 -60.03
CA GLY A 44 11.81 14.00 -58.75
C GLY A 44 11.32 15.44 -58.78
N ASP A 45 11.02 15.99 -57.62
CA ASP A 45 11.08 17.42 -57.36
C ASP A 45 11.55 17.66 -55.92
N ASN A 46 12.06 18.86 -55.63
CA ASN A 46 12.74 19.19 -54.39
C ASN A 46 11.83 19.91 -53.39
N THR A 47 11.66 19.34 -52.18
CA THR A 47 11.28 20.11 -50.99
C THR A 47 11.99 19.58 -49.74
N GLU A 48 12.96 20.33 -49.21
CA GLU A 48 13.59 20.06 -47.92
C GLU A 48 12.67 20.42 -46.73
N PRO A 49 12.59 19.60 -45.67
CA PRO A 49 12.15 20.03 -44.35
C PRO A 49 13.30 20.77 -43.65
N ARG A 50 13.12 22.05 -43.32
CA ARG A 50 14.16 22.85 -42.63
C ARG A 50 14.32 22.44 -41.16
N PRO A 51 15.55 22.36 -40.62
CA PRO A 51 15.75 22.17 -39.19
C PRO A 51 15.42 23.46 -38.41
N VAL A 52 14.63 23.32 -37.33
CA VAL A 52 14.30 24.45 -36.45
C VAL A 52 15.43 24.65 -35.42
N GLN A 53 16.37 25.53 -35.73
CA GLN A 53 17.36 25.99 -34.74
C GLN A 53 16.67 26.81 -33.65
N ARG A 54 16.78 26.38 -32.40
CA ARG A 54 16.32 27.14 -31.22
C ARG A 54 17.52 27.72 -30.49
N THR A 55 17.88 28.96 -30.85
CA THR A 55 19.10 29.62 -30.38
C THR A 55 19.08 29.90 -28.88
N LEU A 56 20.04 29.38 -28.12
CA LEU A 56 20.27 29.83 -26.75
C LEU A 56 20.75 31.30 -26.78
N ARG A 57 20.17 32.14 -25.93
CA ARG A 57 20.76 33.44 -25.58
C ARG A 57 21.62 33.28 -24.33
N VAL A 58 22.93 33.21 -24.53
CA VAL A 58 23.90 33.54 -23.49
C VAL A 58 23.77 35.03 -23.18
N VAL A 59 23.73 35.39 -21.90
CA VAL A 59 23.90 36.76 -21.42
C VAL A 59 25.15 36.78 -20.56
N ASP A 60 26.26 37.20 -21.16
CA ASP A 60 27.51 37.47 -20.45
C ASP A 60 27.57 38.95 -20.06
N ARG A 61 28.16 39.26 -18.90
CA ARG A 61 28.41 40.63 -18.46
C ARG A 61 29.52 40.71 -17.40
N THR A 62 30.77 40.67 -17.86
CA THR A 62 31.97 40.90 -17.05
C THR A 62 32.13 42.35 -16.57
N ALA A 63 32.35 42.53 -15.27
CA ALA A 63 33.17 43.57 -14.62
C ALA A 63 33.35 43.13 -13.16
N ASP A 64 34.48 42.60 -12.68
CA ASP A 64 35.86 43.13 -12.65
C ASP A 64 36.08 44.17 -11.55
N GLU A 65 36.62 43.73 -10.40
CA GLU A 65 37.59 44.47 -9.60
C GLU A 65 38.27 43.53 -8.58
N THR A 66 39.61 43.45 -8.61
CA THR A 66 40.42 42.66 -7.65
C THR A 66 41.15 43.56 -6.66
N ILE A 67 41.03 43.30 -5.36
CA ILE A 67 42.03 43.73 -4.36
C ILE A 67 42.37 42.54 -3.44
N THR A 68 43.67 42.30 -3.29
CA THR A 68 44.29 41.30 -2.42
C THR A 68 44.80 41.93 -1.11
N GLU A 69 44.85 41.17 -0.01
CA GLU A 69 45.97 41.25 0.93
C GLU A 69 46.15 39.96 1.77
N GLU A 70 47.36 39.73 2.29
CA GLU A 70 47.79 38.52 3.03
C GLU A 70 47.82 38.70 4.55
N SER A 71 47.73 37.60 5.33
CA SER A 71 48.58 37.24 6.50
C SER A 71 47.88 36.19 7.38
N ARG A 72 48.21 34.89 7.34
CA ARG A 72 49.32 34.18 8.04
C ARG A 72 49.26 34.17 9.59
N ASN A 73 49.24 32.94 10.12
CA ASN A 73 49.96 32.43 11.32
C ASN A 73 49.55 32.96 12.72
N THR A 74 49.64 32.21 13.84
CA THR A 74 50.08 30.81 14.11
C THR A 74 49.48 30.25 15.41
N SER A 75 49.60 28.93 15.62
CA SER A 75 49.24 28.17 16.84
C SER A 75 50.12 28.47 18.08
N THR A 76 49.54 28.36 19.28
CA THR A 76 50.14 27.67 20.47
C THR A 76 49.06 27.42 21.56
N ALA A 77 49.33 26.57 22.55
CA ALA A 77 48.34 26.11 23.54
C ALA A 77 48.87 26.02 25.00
N GLU A 78 47.95 26.23 25.96
CA GLU A 78 47.91 25.77 27.38
C GLU A 78 49.08 26.11 28.36
N PRO A 79 48.82 26.18 29.70
CA PRO A 79 48.65 24.98 30.56
C PRO A 79 47.63 25.09 31.73
N GLU A 80 47.48 23.96 32.46
CA GLU A 80 46.53 23.68 33.56
C GLU A 80 46.81 24.34 34.93
N MET A 81 45.85 24.21 35.87
CA MET A 81 46.16 23.77 37.26
C MET A 81 44.95 23.10 37.99
N PRO A 82 45.14 22.11 38.90
CA PRO A 82 44.04 21.27 39.44
C PRO A 82 43.88 21.36 41.00
N PRO A 83 43.41 20.35 41.78
CA PRO A 83 41.99 20.15 42.13
C PRO A 83 41.70 20.00 43.65
N ALA A 84 40.41 19.90 44.04
CA ALA A 84 39.98 19.49 45.40
C ALA A 84 38.57 18.85 45.44
N ALA A 85 38.29 17.97 46.40
CA ALA A 85 37.03 17.22 46.62
C ALA A 85 36.99 16.64 48.07
N PRO A 86 35.94 15.93 48.56
CA PRO A 86 34.49 15.92 48.27
C PRO A 86 33.59 16.06 49.55
N ALA A 87 32.24 16.04 49.43
CA ALA A 87 31.28 15.16 50.19
C ALA A 87 29.84 15.68 50.51
N LYS A 88 28.83 14.88 50.11
CA LYS A 88 27.63 14.38 50.86
C LYS A 88 26.48 15.28 51.43
N THR A 89 25.34 15.24 50.70
CA THR A 89 23.91 14.95 51.13
C THR A 89 23.05 15.87 52.06
N SER A 90 21.78 16.06 51.62
CA SER A 90 20.51 16.15 52.41
C SER A 90 20.16 17.44 53.21
N THR A 91 18.89 17.91 53.36
CA THR A 91 17.57 17.63 52.70
C THR A 91 16.49 18.68 53.09
N LEU A 92 15.42 18.83 52.28
CA LEU A 92 14.05 19.31 52.64
C LEU A 92 13.92 20.84 52.99
N PRO A 93 12.70 21.42 53.18
CA PRO A 93 11.89 21.96 52.06
C PRO A 93 11.31 23.39 52.30
N LEU A 94 10.76 24.04 51.27
CA LEU A 94 10.05 25.32 51.41
C LEU A 94 8.75 25.41 50.59
N THR A 95 7.79 26.18 51.11
CA THR A 95 6.41 26.34 50.61
C THR A 95 6.18 27.68 49.90
N SER A 96 5.33 27.70 48.87
CA SER A 96 4.83 28.87 48.13
C SER A 96 4.13 29.91 49.03
N PRO A 97 4.04 31.20 48.67
CA PRO A 97 3.21 31.70 47.53
C PRO A 97 3.74 33.00 46.86
N PRO A 98 2.98 33.77 46.05
CA PRO A 98 1.86 33.46 45.14
C PRO A 98 2.20 33.80 43.66
N GLN A 99 1.24 33.58 42.74
CA GLN A 99 1.38 33.90 41.31
C GLN A 99 0.98 35.35 40.96
N THR A 100 1.55 35.88 39.88
CA THR A 100 0.92 36.85 38.98
C THR A 100 0.84 36.26 37.57
N THR A 101 -0.25 36.52 36.85
CA THR A 101 -0.62 35.82 35.61
C THR A 101 -0.18 36.56 34.35
N ALA A 102 0.51 35.85 33.45
CA ALA A 102 0.70 36.23 32.05
C ALA A 102 -0.09 35.26 31.16
N THR A 103 -1.01 35.79 30.34
CA THR A 103 -1.96 34.97 29.57
C THR A 103 -1.38 34.57 28.21
N THR A 104 -0.83 33.36 28.10
CA THR A 104 -0.38 32.80 26.82
C THR A 104 -1.55 32.25 26.01
N VAL A 105 -1.76 32.75 24.79
CA VAL A 105 -2.88 32.36 23.91
C VAL A 105 -2.54 31.09 23.10
N THR A 106 -2.39 29.97 23.81
CA THR A 106 -2.20 28.63 23.21
C THR A 106 -2.92 27.58 24.05
N THR A 107 -4.13 27.16 23.65
CA THR A 107 -4.82 25.87 23.98
C THR A 107 -6.24 25.79 23.38
N GLY A 108 -6.47 26.33 22.18
CA GLY A 108 -7.78 26.20 21.51
C GLY A 108 -8.04 24.79 21.00
N VAL A 109 -7.27 24.36 20.00
CA VAL A 109 -7.45 23.08 19.28
C VAL A 109 -7.30 21.86 20.21
N GLN A 110 -6.27 21.84 21.07
CA GLN A 110 -6.06 20.72 22.01
C GLN A 110 -7.19 20.58 23.04
N LYS A 111 -7.79 21.67 23.52
CA LYS A 111 -8.99 21.57 24.36
C LYS A 111 -10.19 21.08 23.57
N LEU A 112 -10.37 21.52 22.31
CA LEU A 112 -11.50 21.07 21.50
C LEU A 112 -11.40 19.56 21.19
N ALA A 113 -10.22 19.10 20.79
CA ALA A 113 -9.92 17.69 20.56
C ALA A 113 -10.05 16.86 21.85
N GLY A 114 -9.44 17.28 22.95
CA GLY A 114 -9.57 16.61 24.25
C GLY A 114 -11.00 16.59 24.79
N THR A 115 -11.83 17.61 24.49
CA THR A 115 -13.26 17.62 24.82
C THR A 115 -14.03 16.62 23.97
N LEU A 116 -13.75 16.53 22.65
CA LEU A 116 -14.34 15.52 21.77
C LEU A 116 -13.96 14.10 22.23
N LEU A 117 -12.67 13.84 22.44
CA LEU A 117 -12.16 12.54 22.88
C LEU A 117 -12.76 12.11 24.21
N SER A 118 -12.79 13.01 25.20
CA SER A 118 -13.44 12.74 26.50
C SER A 118 -14.94 12.47 26.38
N ALA A 119 -15.64 13.16 25.47
CA ALA A 119 -17.06 12.92 25.21
C ALA A 119 -17.31 11.60 24.45
N LEU A 120 -16.34 11.16 23.63
CA LEU A 120 -16.32 9.86 22.95
C LEU A 120 -15.83 8.70 23.85
N GLY A 121 -15.46 8.97 25.11
CA GLY A 121 -15.00 7.97 26.10
C GLY A 121 -13.47 7.81 26.19
N PHE A 122 -12.71 8.41 25.29
CA PHE A 122 -11.25 8.33 25.24
C PHE A 122 -10.58 9.40 26.12
N GLY A 123 -10.71 9.25 27.44
CA GLY A 123 -9.90 9.96 28.43
C GLY A 123 -8.68 9.12 28.85
N PRO A 124 -7.54 9.73 29.23
CA PRO A 124 -6.36 9.00 29.71
C PRO A 124 -6.61 8.41 31.11
N GLN A 125 -7.15 7.19 31.17
CA GLN A 125 -7.33 6.47 32.43
C GLN A 125 -6.03 5.74 32.83
N ALA A 126 -5.34 6.28 33.84
CA ALA A 126 -4.45 5.46 34.66
C ALA A 126 -5.28 4.42 35.44
N ALA A 127 -4.73 3.22 35.62
CA ALA A 127 -5.48 2.07 36.12
C ALA A 127 -6.01 2.24 37.56
N ASN A 128 -7.25 1.79 37.81
CA ASN A 128 -7.68 1.15 39.07
C ASN A 128 -9.14 0.65 39.03
N GLY A 129 -9.33 -0.67 38.90
CA GLY A 129 -10.54 -1.40 39.34
C GLY A 129 -11.83 -1.26 38.50
N PRO A 130 -12.75 -2.25 38.57
CA PRO A 130 -13.99 -2.22 37.81
C PRO A 130 -15.04 -1.32 38.47
N THR A 131 -15.47 -0.29 37.74
CA THR A 131 -16.74 0.42 38.01
C THR A 131 -17.59 0.39 36.74
N ALA A 132 -18.90 0.21 36.89
CA ALA A 132 -19.81 0.12 35.75
C ALA A 132 -19.88 1.46 34.99
N PRO A 133 -19.74 1.49 33.66
CA PRO A 133 -19.64 2.74 32.92
C PRO A 133 -20.97 3.51 32.91
N PRO A 134 -20.97 4.84 33.13
CA PRO A 134 -22.15 5.66 32.94
C PRO A 134 -22.51 5.75 31.44
N GLN A 135 -23.82 5.75 31.16
CA GLN A 135 -24.35 5.83 29.79
C GLN A 135 -23.93 7.16 29.10
N PRO A 136 -23.38 7.12 27.87
CA PRO A 136 -22.84 8.32 27.22
C PRO A 136 -23.97 9.25 26.72
N PRO A 137 -24.00 10.54 27.09
CA PRO A 137 -25.05 11.48 26.68
C PRO A 137 -24.98 11.92 25.21
N MET A 138 -23.91 11.56 24.49
CA MET A 138 -23.60 12.04 23.13
C MET A 138 -24.59 11.59 22.05
N LEU A 139 -25.29 10.44 22.22
CA LEU A 139 -26.28 9.97 21.25
C LEU A 139 -27.36 11.04 21.00
N TRP A 140 -27.77 11.75 22.05
CA TRP A 140 -28.76 12.83 22.00
C TRP A 140 -28.20 14.13 21.38
N ALA A 141 -26.90 14.38 21.52
CA ALA A 141 -26.24 15.54 20.90
C ALA A 141 -26.16 15.39 19.37
N MET A 142 -25.81 14.21 18.87
CA MET A 142 -25.76 13.93 17.42
C MET A 142 -27.17 13.93 16.80
N LEU A 143 -28.16 13.34 17.47
CA LEU A 143 -29.58 13.43 17.08
C LEU A 143 -30.09 14.89 17.03
N GLY A 144 -29.57 15.76 17.91
CA GLY A 144 -29.87 17.19 17.92
C GLY A 144 -29.35 17.94 16.67
N PHE A 145 -28.18 17.56 16.15
CA PHE A 145 -27.63 18.15 14.93
C PHE A 145 -28.37 17.65 13.67
N ALA A 146 -28.62 16.33 13.58
CA ALA A 146 -29.37 15.73 12.47
C ALA A 146 -30.76 16.37 12.28
N ARG A 147 -31.49 16.61 13.38
CA ARG A 147 -32.80 17.31 13.34
C ARG A 147 -32.76 18.75 12.80
N ARG A 148 -31.59 19.38 12.70
CA ARG A 148 -31.46 20.79 12.27
C ARG A 148 -31.36 20.95 10.75
N GLU A 149 -30.79 19.98 10.03
CA GLU A 149 -30.66 20.04 8.56
C GLU A 149 -31.84 19.36 7.83
N ILE A 150 -32.48 18.37 8.45
CA ILE A 150 -33.66 17.66 7.90
C ILE A 150 -34.88 18.61 7.66
N GLY A 151 -34.85 19.83 8.20
CA GLY A 151 -35.95 20.81 8.09
C GLY A 151 -36.22 21.37 6.68
N ARG A 152 -35.42 21.07 5.66
CA ARG A 152 -35.66 21.47 4.26
C ARG A 152 -35.13 20.44 3.24
N ILE A 153 -36.02 19.60 2.72
CA ILE A 153 -36.15 19.16 1.30
C ILE A 153 -37.26 18.09 1.28
N VAL A 154 -38.42 18.43 0.72
CA VAL A 154 -39.47 17.46 0.34
C VAL A 154 -40.14 17.96 -0.94
N ALA A 155 -39.91 17.26 -2.04
CA ALA A 155 -40.69 17.36 -3.27
C ALA A 155 -40.73 15.95 -3.89
N PRO A 156 -41.92 15.37 -4.16
CA PRO A 156 -42.00 14.01 -4.68
C PRO A 156 -41.69 13.98 -6.19
N PHE A 157 -40.77 13.12 -6.60
CA PHE A 157 -40.58 12.76 -8.01
C PHE A 157 -41.54 11.63 -8.39
N THR A 158 -42.35 11.85 -9.42
CA THR A 158 -43.17 10.81 -10.05
C THR A 158 -42.38 10.13 -11.15
N SER A 159 -42.23 8.81 -11.10
CA SER A 159 -41.65 8.06 -12.21
C SER A 159 -42.62 8.00 -13.41
N ALA A 160 -42.06 8.12 -14.61
CA ALA A 160 -42.74 7.82 -15.86
C ALA A 160 -41.98 6.69 -16.56
N ALA A 161 -42.70 5.73 -17.14
CA ALA A 161 -42.12 4.50 -17.68
C ALA A 161 -42.27 4.42 -19.20
N GLY A 162 -41.25 3.85 -19.85
CA GLY A 162 -41.40 3.10 -21.10
C GLY A 162 -40.95 3.76 -22.39
N ALA A 163 -39.88 3.22 -22.97
CA ALA A 163 -39.81 2.84 -24.39
C ALA A 163 -38.68 1.79 -24.56
N PRO A 164 -38.90 0.67 -25.26
CA PRO A 164 -37.81 -0.24 -25.64
C PRO A 164 -37.04 0.32 -26.83
N VAL A 165 -35.71 0.32 -26.76
CA VAL A 165 -34.84 0.59 -27.92
C VAL A 165 -34.58 -0.73 -28.65
N ALA A 166 -34.65 -0.72 -29.97
CA ALA A 166 -34.44 -1.93 -30.78
C ALA A 166 -32.99 -2.42 -30.71
N ALA A 167 -32.81 -3.74 -30.60
CA ALA A 167 -31.48 -4.34 -30.65
C ALA A 167 -30.89 -4.18 -32.06
N LEU A 168 -29.84 -3.39 -32.17
CA LEU A 168 -28.89 -3.47 -33.27
C LEU A 168 -27.97 -4.67 -32.99
N VAL A 169 -27.83 -5.56 -33.96
CA VAL A 169 -26.80 -6.61 -33.92
C VAL A 169 -25.47 -5.91 -34.16
N ALA A 170 -24.65 -5.82 -33.12
CA ALA A 170 -23.24 -5.49 -33.27
C ALA A 170 -22.53 -6.69 -33.93
N GLU A 171 -21.62 -6.41 -34.86
CA GLU A 171 -20.61 -7.37 -35.26
C GLU A 171 -19.63 -7.56 -34.09
N ASP A 172 -18.95 -8.71 -34.03
CA ASP A 172 -18.00 -9.04 -32.96
C ASP A 172 -16.74 -8.15 -33.04
N VAL A 173 -16.85 -6.93 -32.53
CA VAL A 173 -15.72 -6.18 -31.99
C VAL A 173 -15.23 -6.96 -30.78
N GLU A 174 -13.94 -7.32 -30.75
CA GLU A 174 -13.31 -7.90 -29.55
C GLU A 174 -13.59 -6.96 -28.37
N ALA A 175 -14.39 -7.43 -27.41
CA ALA A 175 -14.86 -6.59 -26.32
C ALA A 175 -13.64 -6.15 -25.50
N GLU A 176 -13.33 -4.85 -25.55
CA GLU A 176 -12.14 -4.28 -24.93
C GLU A 176 -12.07 -4.69 -23.45
N ALA A 177 -10.97 -5.34 -23.07
CA ALA A 177 -10.88 -6.07 -21.82
C ALA A 177 -11.14 -5.15 -20.62
N VAL A 178 -12.31 -5.31 -19.99
CA VAL A 178 -12.72 -4.51 -18.83
C VAL A 178 -12.06 -5.07 -17.59
N SER A 179 -11.37 -4.23 -16.83
CA SER A 179 -10.77 -4.63 -15.54
C SER A 179 -11.83 -5.21 -14.59
N PRO A 180 -11.59 -6.35 -13.91
CA PRO A 180 -12.51 -6.91 -12.93
C PRO A 180 -12.73 -6.01 -11.70
N LEU A 181 -11.98 -4.91 -11.60
CA LEU A 181 -12.13 -3.86 -10.59
C LEU A 181 -13.20 -2.81 -10.99
N ALA A 182 -13.56 -2.72 -12.27
CA ALA A 182 -14.38 -1.66 -12.88
C ALA A 182 -15.89 -1.78 -12.58
N THR A 183 -16.26 -2.05 -11.33
CA THR A 183 -17.66 -2.20 -10.94
C THR A 183 -18.35 -0.82 -10.84
N PRO A 184 -19.67 -0.74 -11.09
CA PRO A 184 -20.44 0.48 -10.83
C PRO A 184 -20.36 0.95 -9.36
N GLU A 185 -20.12 0.02 -8.44
CA GLU A 185 -19.96 0.31 -7.01
C GLU A 185 -18.61 0.97 -6.71
N GLN A 186 -17.53 0.49 -7.32
CA GLN A 186 -16.19 1.07 -7.20
C GLN A 186 -16.17 2.49 -7.78
N LEU A 187 -16.69 2.66 -9.00
CA LEU A 187 -16.75 3.97 -9.66
C LEU A 187 -17.56 5.01 -8.85
N GLU A 188 -18.59 4.58 -8.11
CA GLU A 188 -19.33 5.46 -7.20
C GLU A 188 -18.60 5.65 -5.85
N ALA A 189 -17.95 4.62 -5.31
CA ALA A 189 -17.16 4.73 -4.09
C ALA A 189 -16.00 5.74 -4.23
N GLU A 190 -15.38 5.81 -5.40
CA GLU A 190 -14.39 6.83 -5.78
C GLU A 190 -14.96 8.25 -5.78
N ARG A 191 -16.14 8.46 -6.38
CA ARG A 191 -16.83 9.77 -6.36
C ARG A 191 -17.20 10.19 -4.94
N ILE A 192 -17.70 9.25 -4.15
CA ILE A 192 -18.05 9.48 -2.74
C ILE A 192 -16.78 9.81 -1.94
N ALA A 193 -15.67 9.10 -2.15
CA ALA A 193 -14.38 9.38 -1.51
C ALA A 193 -13.83 10.75 -1.90
N ALA A 194 -13.77 11.08 -3.20
CA ALA A 194 -13.30 12.37 -3.69
C ALA A 194 -14.16 13.54 -3.18
N GLN A 195 -15.49 13.38 -3.10
CA GLN A 195 -16.38 14.35 -2.46
C GLN A 195 -16.06 14.51 -0.96
N THR A 196 -15.90 13.39 -0.23
CA THR A 196 -15.64 13.36 1.22
C THR A 196 -14.28 13.99 1.55
N ALA A 197 -13.22 13.69 0.79
CA ALA A 197 -11.88 14.22 0.98
C ALA A 197 -11.79 15.75 0.81
N ASN A 198 -12.63 16.31 -0.08
CA ASN A 198 -12.74 17.75 -0.33
C ASN A 198 -13.65 18.51 0.65
N THR A 199 -14.11 17.87 1.74
CA THR A 199 -14.96 18.52 2.74
C THR A 199 -14.17 19.38 3.71
N LEU A 200 -14.80 20.42 4.27
CA LEU A 200 -14.16 21.31 5.26
C LEU A 200 -13.60 20.58 6.50
N PRO A 201 -14.26 19.57 7.12
CA PRO A 201 -13.69 18.83 8.24
C PRO A 201 -12.40 18.08 7.87
N VAL A 202 -12.35 17.47 6.68
CA VAL A 202 -11.14 16.78 6.20
C VAL A 202 -10.05 17.80 5.85
N ALA A 203 -10.38 18.90 5.17
CA ALA A 203 -9.44 19.98 4.87
C ALA A 203 -8.78 20.57 6.13
N VAL A 204 -9.53 20.71 7.24
CA VAL A 204 -8.96 21.11 8.54
C VAL A 204 -8.05 20.02 9.12
N MET A 205 -8.44 18.74 9.03
CA MET A 205 -7.60 17.64 9.51
C MET A 205 -6.33 17.41 8.70
N LYS A 206 -6.32 17.69 7.39
CA LYS A 206 -5.11 17.67 6.55
C LYS A 206 -4.01 18.60 7.10
N LEU A 207 -4.38 19.79 7.60
CA LEU A 207 -3.43 20.72 8.24
C LEU A 207 -2.82 20.15 9.53
N VAL A 208 -3.62 19.41 10.32
CA VAL A 208 -3.15 18.73 11.54
C VAL A 208 -2.22 17.56 11.17
N LEU A 209 -2.65 16.73 10.21
CA LEU A 209 -1.92 15.56 9.72
C LEU A 209 -0.56 15.95 9.15
N ARG A 210 -0.49 17.00 8.32
CA ARG A 210 0.75 17.58 7.79
C ARG A 210 1.76 17.92 8.88
N GLN A 211 1.29 18.52 9.98
CA GLN A 211 2.15 18.87 11.10
C GLN A 211 2.56 17.65 11.94
N GLN A 212 1.70 16.63 12.06
CA GLN A 212 2.05 15.37 12.72
C GLN A 212 3.11 14.60 11.91
N PHE A 213 2.91 14.46 10.60
CA PHE A 213 3.85 13.81 9.68
C PHE A 213 5.22 14.50 9.73
N LEU A 214 5.26 15.82 9.56
CA LEU A 214 6.49 16.60 9.64
C LEU A 214 7.18 16.47 11.00
N SER A 215 6.42 16.46 12.10
CA SER A 215 6.98 16.29 13.46
C SER A 215 7.53 14.89 13.72
N ALA A 216 6.95 13.85 13.12
CA ALA A 216 7.48 12.49 13.20
C ALA A 216 8.77 12.37 12.36
N ALA A 217 8.75 12.84 11.11
CA ALA A 217 9.92 12.85 10.25
C ALA A 217 11.10 13.63 10.85
N GLN A 218 10.85 14.78 11.48
CA GLN A 218 11.90 15.56 12.17
C GLN A 218 12.50 14.86 13.41
N GLN A 219 11.85 13.81 13.94
CA GLN A 219 12.39 12.98 15.02
C GLN A 219 13.18 11.78 14.48
N LEU A 220 12.70 11.17 13.39
CA LEU A 220 13.30 9.98 12.76
C LEU A 220 14.49 10.33 11.84
N TYR A 221 14.50 11.51 11.24
CA TYR A 221 15.56 12.01 10.34
C TYR A 221 16.26 13.25 10.96
N PRO A 222 17.07 13.08 12.02
CA PRO A 222 17.69 14.20 12.75
C PRO A 222 18.72 15.00 11.92
N ASN A 223 19.21 14.44 10.82
CA ASN A 223 20.11 15.12 9.88
C ASN A 223 19.36 16.04 8.89
N GLY A 224 18.03 15.98 8.85
CA GLY A 224 17.19 16.73 7.92
C GLY A 224 16.39 15.85 6.96
N ILE A 225 15.42 16.46 6.29
CA ILE A 225 14.57 15.85 5.27
C ILE A 225 14.82 16.60 3.97
N ASP A 226 15.15 15.88 2.90
CA ASP A 226 15.56 16.49 1.62
C ASP A 226 14.39 17.21 0.91
N ALA A 227 14.72 18.12 -0.01
CA ALA A 227 13.77 19.06 -0.60
C ALA A 227 12.63 18.36 -1.37
N GLU A 228 12.96 17.27 -2.05
CA GLU A 228 12.06 16.44 -2.86
C GLU A 228 11.07 15.69 -1.95
N ASN A 229 11.55 15.19 -0.81
CA ASN A 229 10.71 14.64 0.24
C ASN A 229 9.80 15.72 0.84
N MET A 230 10.34 16.90 1.17
CA MET A 230 9.55 18.02 1.69
C MET A 230 8.48 18.51 0.70
N ALA A 231 8.72 18.41 -0.61
CA ALA A 231 7.73 18.68 -1.65
C ALA A 231 6.64 17.59 -1.76
N ALA A 232 6.97 16.33 -1.45
CA ALA A 232 6.03 15.20 -1.45
C ALA A 232 5.07 15.16 -0.24
N LEU A 233 5.36 15.91 0.84
CA LEU A 233 4.58 15.90 2.09
C LEU A 233 3.09 16.18 1.87
N ASP A 234 2.76 17.20 1.09
CA ASP A 234 1.35 17.56 0.86
C ASP A 234 0.63 16.49 0.03
N ARG A 235 1.30 15.82 -0.92
CA ARG A 235 0.72 14.66 -1.62
C ARG A 235 0.43 13.51 -0.66
N ALA A 236 1.35 13.18 0.24
CA ALA A 236 1.14 12.12 1.22
C ALA A 236 -0.05 12.41 2.15
N VAL A 237 -0.19 13.66 2.61
CA VAL A 237 -1.35 14.10 3.40
C VAL A 237 -2.67 14.00 2.61
N ASP A 238 -2.64 14.26 1.32
CA ASP A 238 -3.79 14.14 0.41
C ASP A 238 -4.18 12.68 0.16
N GLU A 239 -3.23 11.78 -0.12
CA GLU A 239 -3.52 10.35 -0.32
C GLU A 239 -4.03 9.69 0.98
N TYR A 240 -3.51 10.07 2.16
CA TYR A 240 -4.07 9.66 3.45
C TYR A 240 -5.52 10.16 3.67
N ALA A 241 -5.84 11.38 3.23
CA ALA A 241 -7.19 11.91 3.33
C ALA A 241 -8.17 11.17 2.40
N MET A 242 -7.72 10.76 1.21
CA MET A 242 -8.49 9.91 0.29
C MET A 242 -8.70 8.50 0.85
N ALA A 243 -7.66 7.88 1.43
CA ALA A 243 -7.77 6.59 2.11
C ALA A 243 -8.77 6.63 3.29
N ALA A 244 -8.73 7.69 4.11
CA ALA A 244 -9.73 7.90 5.17
C ALA A 244 -11.16 8.12 4.63
N ALA A 245 -11.29 8.68 3.43
CA ALA A 245 -12.58 8.88 2.75
C ALA A 245 -13.14 7.57 2.13
N PHE A 246 -12.29 6.62 1.73
CA PHE A 246 -12.71 5.24 1.44
C PHE A 246 -13.09 4.49 2.72
N GLN A 247 -12.24 4.53 3.75
CA GLN A 247 -12.47 3.86 5.05
C GLN A 247 -13.75 4.35 5.75
N GLN A 248 -14.12 5.62 5.57
CA GLN A 248 -15.42 6.14 6.04
C GLN A 248 -16.61 5.37 5.45
N GLN A 249 -16.54 4.92 4.19
CA GLN A 249 -17.62 4.19 3.53
C GLN A 249 -17.74 2.76 4.06
N LEU A 250 -16.60 2.13 4.38
CA LEU A 250 -16.53 0.80 4.98
C LEU A 250 -17.12 0.74 6.40
N LEU A 251 -17.42 1.88 7.02
CA LEU A 251 -18.15 1.95 8.30
C LEU A 251 -19.58 1.39 8.18
N ASP A 252 -20.24 1.52 7.02
CA ASP A 252 -21.60 1.01 6.78
C ASP A 252 -21.60 -0.49 6.47
N SER A 253 -21.15 -1.28 7.45
CA SER A 253 -21.10 -2.75 7.42
C SER A 253 -22.47 -3.44 7.28
N MET A 254 -23.57 -2.70 7.16
CA MET A 254 -24.88 -3.24 6.79
C MET A 254 -25.09 -3.23 5.29
N ASN A 255 -24.49 -2.26 4.59
CA ASN A 255 -24.48 -2.14 3.14
C ASN A 255 -23.05 -2.39 2.62
N PRO A 256 -22.51 -3.62 2.79
CA PRO A 256 -21.14 -3.94 2.45
C PRO A 256 -20.90 -3.80 0.94
N LYS A 257 -19.67 -3.45 0.58
CA LYS A 257 -19.21 -3.33 -0.80
C LYS A 257 -17.78 -3.83 -0.90
N VAL A 258 -17.36 -4.22 -2.09
CA VAL A 258 -15.93 -4.42 -2.39
C VAL A 258 -15.36 -3.09 -2.86
N VAL A 259 -14.45 -2.48 -2.08
CA VAL A 259 -13.84 -1.18 -2.39
C VAL A 259 -12.33 -1.32 -2.56
N THR A 260 -11.84 -1.03 -3.76
CA THR A 260 -10.41 -0.89 -4.05
C THR A 260 -9.92 0.45 -3.51
N GLN A 261 -8.89 0.42 -2.67
CA GLN A 261 -8.18 1.58 -2.11
C GLN A 261 -6.69 1.22 -1.89
N VAL A 262 -5.89 2.10 -1.30
CA VAL A 262 -4.40 1.95 -1.28
C VAL A 262 -3.84 1.90 -2.72
N ALA A 263 -4.57 2.49 -3.65
CA ALA A 263 -4.26 2.57 -5.07
C ALA A 263 -3.56 3.90 -5.40
N PRO A 264 -2.63 3.93 -6.38
CA PRO A 264 -2.05 5.16 -6.89
C PRO A 264 -3.10 6.00 -7.65
N PRO A 265 -2.77 7.25 -8.01
CA PRO A 265 -3.58 8.03 -8.94
C PRO A 265 -3.80 7.28 -10.26
N HIS A 266 -5.04 7.24 -10.75
CA HIS A 266 -5.41 6.53 -11.97
C HIS A 266 -6.56 7.25 -12.71
N THR A 267 -6.94 6.75 -13.88
CA THR A 267 -8.04 7.34 -14.67
C THR A 267 -8.74 6.28 -15.50
N TRP A 268 -10.04 6.12 -15.30
CA TRP A 268 -10.88 5.18 -16.04
C TRP A 268 -12.32 5.67 -16.24
N PHE A 269 -12.97 5.29 -17.35
CA PHE A 269 -14.33 5.71 -17.70
C PHE A 269 -14.54 7.25 -17.67
N GLY A 270 -13.51 8.01 -18.07
CA GLY A 270 -13.48 9.47 -18.00
C GLY A 270 -13.34 10.07 -16.59
N GLN A 271 -13.21 9.23 -15.55
CA GLN A 271 -13.06 9.61 -14.15
C GLN A 271 -11.58 9.53 -13.74
N ALA A 272 -10.99 10.69 -13.45
CA ALA A 272 -9.70 10.77 -12.77
C ALA A 272 -9.88 10.54 -11.26
N VAL A 273 -8.99 9.75 -10.67
CA VAL A 273 -9.04 9.35 -9.26
C VAL A 273 -7.69 9.70 -8.62
N GLU A 274 -7.75 10.50 -7.56
CA GLU A 274 -6.57 10.83 -6.75
C GLU A 274 -6.06 9.60 -5.99
N GLY A 275 -4.77 9.57 -5.71
CA GLY A 275 -4.13 8.46 -5.00
C GLY A 275 -4.69 8.27 -3.58
N SER A 276 -4.55 7.06 -3.07
CA SER A 276 -5.01 6.65 -1.74
C SER A 276 -3.97 5.79 -1.00
N ARG A 277 -2.70 5.84 -1.44
CA ARG A 277 -1.60 5.06 -0.87
C ARG A 277 -1.25 5.54 0.53
N ILE A 278 -0.96 4.58 1.40
CA ILE A 278 -0.63 4.76 2.82
C ILE A 278 0.26 3.60 3.27
N LEU A 279 1.02 3.79 4.36
CA LEU A 279 1.56 2.70 5.20
C LEU A 279 2.38 1.65 4.40
N TYR A 280 3.27 2.11 3.50
CA TYR A 280 3.98 1.28 2.50
C TYR A 280 3.03 0.51 1.58
N ASP A 281 2.46 1.16 0.57
CA ASP A 281 1.68 0.46 -0.46
C ASP A 281 2.53 -0.54 -1.26
N ASN A 282 2.01 -1.74 -1.56
CA ASN A 282 2.68 -2.64 -2.50
C ASN A 282 2.23 -2.34 -3.95
N PRO A 283 3.13 -1.95 -4.88
CA PRO A 283 2.78 -1.72 -6.29
C PRO A 283 2.09 -2.91 -6.98
N ASP A 284 2.41 -4.11 -6.53
CA ASP A 284 1.93 -5.37 -7.13
C ASP A 284 0.60 -5.84 -6.54
N THR A 285 0.24 -5.42 -5.31
CA THR A 285 -1.02 -5.84 -4.67
C THR A 285 -2.18 -4.92 -5.01
N VAL A 286 -3.25 -5.51 -5.52
CA VAL A 286 -4.58 -4.89 -5.53
C VAL A 286 -5.20 -5.09 -4.14
N TYR A 287 -5.45 -4.00 -3.42
CA TYR A 287 -6.04 -4.05 -2.07
C TYR A 287 -7.54 -3.72 -2.12
N ARG A 288 -8.36 -4.67 -1.69
CA ARG A 288 -9.83 -4.57 -1.73
C ARG A 288 -10.42 -4.82 -0.37
N PHE A 289 -11.28 -3.92 0.10
CA PHE A 289 -11.77 -3.93 1.47
C PHE A 289 -13.29 -3.95 1.53
N MET A 290 -13.83 -4.65 2.52
CA MET A 290 -15.26 -4.91 2.73
C MET A 290 -15.62 -4.68 4.19
N GLY A 291 -16.56 -3.78 4.48
CA GLY A 291 -17.01 -3.49 5.85
C GLY A 291 -17.88 -4.61 6.42
N VAL A 292 -17.55 -5.12 7.61
CA VAL A 292 -18.26 -6.23 8.28
C VAL A 292 -18.48 -5.97 9.76
N ASN A 293 -19.37 -6.72 10.41
CA ASN A 293 -19.53 -6.73 11.86
C ASN A 293 -19.90 -8.12 12.39
N GLY A 294 -19.43 -8.46 13.59
CA GLY A 294 -19.75 -9.72 14.27
C GLY A 294 -21.21 -9.88 14.76
N ALA A 295 -22.12 -8.96 14.40
CA ALA A 295 -23.55 -9.10 14.65
C ALA A 295 -24.33 -9.58 13.40
N SER A 296 -23.64 -9.73 12.26
CA SER A 296 -24.21 -10.07 10.95
C SER A 296 -23.49 -11.27 10.33
N GLU A 297 -24.11 -11.85 9.30
CA GLU A 297 -23.49 -12.89 8.47
C GLU A 297 -23.45 -12.43 7.01
N TYR A 298 -22.37 -12.77 6.30
CA TYR A 298 -22.11 -12.35 4.93
C TYR A 298 -21.69 -13.52 4.06
N VAL A 299 -21.84 -13.33 2.75
CA VAL A 299 -21.28 -14.21 1.72
C VAL A 299 -20.45 -13.34 0.78
N ILE A 300 -19.19 -13.73 0.58
CA ILE A 300 -18.34 -13.19 -0.50
C ILE A 300 -18.41 -14.20 -1.65
N THR A 301 -18.73 -13.74 -2.84
CA THR A 301 -18.62 -14.52 -4.08
C THR A 301 -17.53 -13.95 -4.97
N GLY A 302 -16.87 -14.79 -5.73
CA GLY A 302 -15.87 -14.34 -6.68
C GLY A 302 -15.57 -15.32 -7.80
N ARG A 303 -14.75 -14.89 -8.75
CA ARG A 303 -14.28 -15.70 -9.86
C ARG A 303 -12.88 -15.30 -10.31
N PHE A 304 -11.95 -16.25 -10.36
CA PHE A 304 -10.72 -16.12 -11.14
C PHE A 304 -11.07 -16.27 -12.63
N ASN A 305 -10.82 -15.23 -13.43
CA ASN A 305 -11.15 -15.21 -14.85
C ASN A 305 -10.22 -16.11 -15.67
N ASN A 306 -8.96 -16.22 -15.24
CA ASN A 306 -7.99 -17.19 -15.73
C ASN A 306 -7.60 -18.15 -14.61
N MET A 307 -7.57 -19.45 -14.93
CA MET A 307 -7.23 -20.54 -14.00
C MET A 307 -5.90 -21.24 -14.38
N THR A 308 -5.16 -20.73 -15.37
CA THR A 308 -3.77 -21.16 -15.59
C THR A 308 -2.87 -20.61 -14.48
N ALA A 309 -1.74 -21.29 -14.21
CA ALA A 309 -0.81 -20.86 -13.17
C ALA A 309 -0.24 -19.46 -13.45
N GLU A 310 0.08 -19.21 -14.73
CA GLU A 310 0.63 -17.96 -15.26
C GLU A 310 -0.41 -16.81 -15.35
N GLY A 311 -1.66 -17.08 -14.97
CA GLY A 311 -2.79 -16.15 -15.07
C GLY A 311 -3.50 -15.85 -13.76
N ARG A 312 -3.21 -16.60 -12.69
CA ARG A 312 -3.66 -16.30 -11.33
C ARG A 312 -2.69 -15.30 -10.67
N PRO A 313 -3.14 -14.46 -9.72
CA PRO A 313 -2.25 -13.68 -8.87
C PRO A 313 -1.29 -14.57 -8.08
N ALA A 314 -0.02 -14.17 -7.99
CA ALA A 314 1.04 -14.82 -7.23
C ALA A 314 0.75 -14.99 -5.71
N ASP A 315 -0.04 -14.10 -5.10
CA ASP A 315 -0.71 -14.34 -3.81
C ASP A 315 -2.17 -13.86 -3.90
N THR A 316 -3.09 -14.56 -3.24
CA THR A 316 -4.47 -14.09 -3.03
C THR A 316 -4.96 -14.46 -1.64
N THR A 317 -5.06 -13.48 -0.76
CA THR A 317 -5.45 -13.68 0.65
C THR A 317 -6.64 -12.84 1.07
N PHE A 318 -7.51 -13.41 1.90
CA PHE A 318 -8.59 -12.70 2.59
C PHE A 318 -8.30 -12.68 4.10
N SER A 319 -8.12 -11.49 4.68
CA SER A 319 -7.87 -11.31 6.12
C SER A 319 -9.06 -10.64 6.81
N VAL A 320 -9.52 -11.21 7.94
CA VAL A 320 -10.40 -10.51 8.89
C VAL A 320 -9.56 -9.59 9.76
N LEU A 321 -9.88 -8.30 9.75
CA LEU A 321 -9.18 -7.26 10.52
C LEU A 321 -10.06 -6.74 11.66
N GLU A 322 -9.43 -6.47 12.81
CA GLU A 322 -10.11 -6.06 14.04
C GLU A 322 -9.84 -4.62 14.47
N GLY A 323 -10.87 -4.02 15.09
CA GLY A 323 -10.87 -2.66 15.60
C GLY A 323 -10.59 -1.61 14.51
N LEU A 324 -9.90 -0.53 14.92
CA LEU A 324 -9.45 0.55 14.02
C LEU A 324 -7.97 0.44 13.64
N ALA A 325 -7.20 -0.38 14.37
CA ALA A 325 -5.79 -0.65 14.11
C ALA A 325 -5.61 -1.68 12.97
N GLY A 326 -6.62 -2.52 12.73
CA GLY A 326 -6.62 -3.48 11.63
C GLY A 326 -5.80 -4.74 11.90
N THR A 327 -5.70 -5.17 13.17
CA THR A 327 -5.00 -6.40 13.55
C THR A 327 -5.68 -7.62 12.91
N THR A 328 -4.92 -8.44 12.21
CA THR A 328 -5.44 -9.66 11.54
C THR A 328 -5.77 -10.73 12.58
N SER A 329 -7.02 -11.23 12.60
CA SER A 329 -7.46 -12.32 13.49
C SER A 329 -7.86 -13.62 12.79
N SER A 330 -8.06 -13.57 11.47
CA SER A 330 -8.24 -14.75 10.60
C SER A 330 -7.69 -14.44 9.22
N ILE A 331 -7.12 -15.44 8.55
CA ILE A 331 -6.65 -15.36 7.16
C ILE A 331 -7.06 -16.63 6.42
N LEU A 332 -7.34 -16.50 5.13
CA LEU A 332 -7.63 -17.59 4.19
C LEU A 332 -6.84 -17.31 2.91
N SER A 333 -5.98 -18.25 2.50
CA SER A 333 -5.32 -18.20 1.18
C SER A 333 -6.22 -18.81 0.11
N ALA A 334 -6.09 -18.38 -1.14
CA ALA A 334 -6.75 -18.99 -2.28
C ALA A 334 -6.34 -20.45 -2.51
N ASP A 335 -5.19 -20.90 -2.00
CA ASP A 335 -4.72 -22.27 -2.17
C ASP A 335 -5.20 -23.22 -1.06
N ASP A 336 -5.70 -22.65 0.06
CA ASP A 336 -6.54 -23.37 1.03
C ASP A 336 -8.00 -23.51 0.56
N MET A 337 -8.42 -22.72 -0.43
CA MET A 337 -9.81 -22.61 -0.85
C MET A 337 -10.28 -23.72 -1.80
N GLU A 338 -11.56 -24.07 -1.66
CA GLU A 338 -12.30 -24.84 -2.66
C GLU A 338 -12.81 -23.89 -3.74
N ILE A 339 -12.07 -23.83 -4.85
CA ILE A 339 -12.42 -23.09 -6.07
C ILE A 339 -12.99 -24.11 -7.09
N ASN A 340 -14.08 -23.76 -7.76
CA ASN A 340 -14.71 -24.62 -8.77
C ASN A 340 -13.86 -24.68 -10.06
N GLU A 341 -14.06 -25.73 -10.88
CA GLU A 341 -13.37 -25.90 -12.18
C GLU A 341 -13.56 -24.72 -13.15
N ASP A 342 -14.63 -23.93 -12.99
CA ASP A 342 -14.89 -22.74 -13.79
C ASP A 342 -14.27 -21.45 -13.21
N GLY A 343 -13.50 -21.56 -12.13
CA GLY A 343 -12.85 -20.47 -11.41
C GLY A 343 -13.72 -19.75 -10.37
N THR A 344 -15.00 -20.12 -10.21
CA THR A 344 -15.88 -19.49 -9.22
C THR A 344 -15.64 -20.01 -7.81
N PHE A 345 -15.89 -19.16 -6.80
CA PHE A 345 -15.84 -19.53 -5.39
C PHE A 345 -16.83 -18.74 -4.54
N THR A 346 -17.16 -19.30 -3.38
CA THR A 346 -18.02 -18.70 -2.36
C THR A 346 -17.37 -18.85 -1.00
N ILE A 347 -17.18 -17.74 -0.27
CA ILE A 347 -16.67 -17.70 1.10
C ILE A 347 -17.81 -17.30 2.03
N THR A 348 -18.04 -18.09 3.08
CA THR A 348 -19.02 -17.77 4.12
C THR A 348 -18.37 -17.00 5.26
N VAL A 349 -19.05 -15.99 5.81
CA VAL A 349 -18.48 -15.08 6.81
C VAL A 349 -19.46 -14.93 7.97
N SER A 350 -19.11 -15.41 9.17
CA SER A 350 -19.92 -15.19 10.38
C SER A 350 -19.12 -15.46 11.65
N THR A 351 -19.72 -15.26 12.83
CA THR A 351 -19.08 -15.58 14.13
C THR A 351 -19.07 -17.08 14.46
N GLN A 352 -19.73 -17.91 13.64
CA GLN A 352 -19.73 -19.36 13.83
C GLN A 352 -18.35 -19.97 13.52
N PRO A 353 -17.92 -21.04 14.19
CA PRO A 353 -16.70 -21.75 13.81
C PRO A 353 -16.79 -22.37 12.42
N ALA A 354 -15.65 -22.51 11.74
CA ALA A 354 -15.57 -23.05 10.38
C ALA A 354 -16.24 -24.43 10.22
N ASN A 355 -16.14 -25.30 11.24
CA ASN A 355 -16.79 -26.63 11.27
C ASN A 355 -16.47 -27.50 10.03
N GLY A 356 -15.24 -27.41 9.52
CA GLY A 356 -14.78 -28.17 8.35
C GLY A 356 -15.06 -27.51 7.00
N ARG A 357 -15.74 -26.35 6.95
CA ARG A 357 -15.84 -25.52 5.73
C ARG A 357 -14.47 -24.89 5.45
N LYS A 358 -13.85 -25.16 4.30
CA LYS A 358 -12.60 -24.49 3.90
C LYS A 358 -12.81 -23.00 3.65
N ASN A 359 -13.80 -22.67 2.81
CA ASN A 359 -14.13 -21.28 2.46
C ASN A 359 -14.96 -20.61 3.57
N HIS A 360 -14.33 -20.36 4.72
CA HIS A 360 -14.96 -19.71 5.85
C HIS A 360 -14.03 -18.73 6.57
N LEU A 361 -14.49 -17.48 6.71
CA LEU A 361 -13.82 -16.45 7.51
C LEU A 361 -14.60 -16.24 8.81
N GLN A 362 -14.01 -16.62 9.94
CA GLN A 362 -14.66 -16.46 11.24
C GLN A 362 -14.47 -15.03 11.76
N LEU A 363 -15.59 -14.37 12.08
CA LEU A 363 -15.62 -13.07 12.73
C LEU A 363 -15.59 -13.19 14.27
N THR A 364 -15.13 -12.14 14.93
CA THR A 364 -15.30 -11.91 16.37
C THR A 364 -16.23 -10.72 16.62
N SER A 365 -16.48 -10.36 17.88
CA SER A 365 -17.18 -9.11 18.21
C SER A 365 -16.40 -7.84 17.84
N SER A 366 -15.09 -7.96 17.58
CA SER A 366 -14.17 -6.87 17.26
C SER A 366 -13.83 -6.73 15.77
N SER A 367 -14.25 -7.68 14.91
CA SER A 367 -14.02 -7.62 13.46
C SER A 367 -14.78 -6.46 12.81
N THR A 368 -14.09 -5.69 11.96
CA THR A 368 -14.62 -4.46 11.35
C THR A 368 -14.52 -4.45 9.82
N ILE A 369 -13.48 -5.07 9.26
CA ILE A 369 -13.19 -5.04 7.82
C ILE A 369 -12.61 -6.40 7.41
N ILE A 370 -12.99 -6.91 6.23
CA ILE A 370 -12.22 -7.93 5.51
C ILE A 370 -11.35 -7.23 4.46
N ALA A 371 -10.06 -7.55 4.44
CA ALA A 371 -9.12 -7.13 3.41
C ALA A 371 -8.80 -8.32 2.50
N ALA A 372 -9.27 -8.26 1.26
CA ALA A 372 -8.76 -9.06 0.16
C ALA A 372 -7.50 -8.40 -0.41
N ARG A 373 -6.48 -9.19 -0.71
CA ARG A 373 -5.22 -8.76 -1.30
C ARG A 373 -4.88 -9.71 -2.43
N ASP A 374 -4.75 -9.16 -3.63
CA ASP A 374 -4.41 -9.89 -4.85
C ASP A 374 -3.05 -9.38 -5.33
N THR A 375 -1.96 -10.10 -5.03
CA THR A 375 -0.58 -9.71 -5.41
C THR A 375 -0.26 -10.25 -6.80
N LEU A 376 0.10 -9.36 -7.73
CA LEU A 376 0.35 -9.69 -9.13
C LEU A 376 1.86 -9.75 -9.44
N GLY A 377 2.38 -10.90 -9.86
CA GLY A 377 3.76 -11.09 -10.31
C GLY A 377 4.02 -10.39 -11.64
N ASP A 378 3.47 -10.93 -12.73
CA ASP A 378 3.36 -10.25 -14.02
C ASP A 378 1.99 -9.54 -14.17
N TRP A 379 2.03 -8.21 -14.19
CA TRP A 379 0.86 -7.36 -14.43
C TRP A 379 0.24 -7.52 -15.83
N ASN A 380 0.90 -8.22 -16.76
CA ASN A 380 0.43 -8.41 -18.13
C ASN A 380 -0.38 -9.71 -18.29
N SER A 381 0.13 -10.85 -17.80
CA SER A 381 -0.61 -12.13 -17.86
C SER A 381 -1.67 -12.26 -16.77
N GLU A 382 -1.38 -11.90 -15.52
CA GLU A 382 -2.22 -12.18 -14.36
C GLU A 382 -3.46 -11.27 -14.28
N GLU A 383 -4.52 -11.74 -13.60
CA GLU A 383 -5.74 -10.97 -13.33
C GLU A 383 -6.27 -11.22 -11.91
N PRO A 384 -6.55 -10.16 -11.12
CA PRO A 384 -7.18 -10.34 -9.81
C PRO A 384 -8.63 -10.84 -9.98
N PRO A 385 -9.10 -11.78 -9.15
CA PRO A 385 -10.45 -12.35 -9.29
C PRO A 385 -11.53 -11.27 -9.20
N SER A 386 -12.63 -11.41 -9.94
CA SER A 386 -13.84 -10.62 -9.67
C SER A 386 -14.38 -10.95 -8.28
N LEU A 387 -14.94 -9.97 -7.56
CA LEU A 387 -15.46 -10.11 -6.19
C LEU A 387 -16.77 -9.33 -6.00
N SER A 388 -17.67 -9.89 -5.19
CA SER A 388 -18.84 -9.22 -4.62
C SER A 388 -19.11 -9.71 -3.19
N ILE A 389 -19.81 -8.91 -2.38
CA ILE A 389 -20.18 -9.28 -1.00
C ILE A 389 -21.65 -8.94 -0.74
N GLU A 390 -22.38 -9.87 -0.12
CA GLU A 390 -23.77 -9.67 0.31
C GLU A 390 -23.91 -9.94 1.81
N ARG A 391 -24.76 -9.16 2.51
CA ARG A 391 -25.16 -9.44 3.89
C ARG A 391 -26.40 -10.34 3.88
N VAL A 392 -26.26 -11.56 4.39
CA VAL A 392 -27.32 -12.60 4.31
C VAL A 392 -28.11 -12.76 5.61
N ALA A 393 -27.54 -12.38 6.75
CA ALA A 393 -28.25 -12.34 8.04
C ALA A 393 -27.70 -11.24 8.96
N GLY A 394 -28.40 -10.96 10.06
CA GLY A 394 -28.01 -9.95 11.06
C GLY A 394 -29.20 -9.11 11.54
N PRO A 395 -28.95 -8.01 12.29
CA PRO A 395 -29.99 -7.06 12.66
C PRO A 395 -30.54 -6.29 11.44
N PRO A 396 -31.65 -5.55 11.61
CA PRO A 396 -32.09 -4.55 10.65
C PRO A 396 -31.04 -3.45 10.43
N ASP A 397 -31.06 -2.84 9.24
CA ASP A 397 -30.24 -1.68 8.93
C ASP A 397 -30.53 -0.55 9.93
N SER A 398 -29.49 0.18 10.36
CA SER A 398 -29.65 1.19 11.40
C SER A 398 -28.65 2.33 11.28
N LEU A 399 -29.02 3.50 11.80
CA LEU A 399 -28.14 4.66 11.91
C LEU A 399 -26.88 4.34 12.70
N PHE A 400 -26.99 3.52 13.77
CA PHE A 400 -25.85 3.08 14.57
C PHE A 400 -24.82 2.36 13.70
N ALA A 401 -25.26 1.39 12.89
CA ALA A 401 -24.37 0.63 12.05
C ALA A 401 -23.83 1.47 10.88
N GLN A 402 -24.67 2.27 10.23
CA GLN A 402 -24.29 3.16 9.11
C GLN A 402 -23.19 4.18 9.48
N ILE A 403 -23.12 4.62 10.74
CA ILE A 403 -22.05 5.53 11.22
C ILE A 403 -20.83 4.79 11.80
N GLY A 404 -20.72 3.48 11.58
CA GLY A 404 -19.61 2.67 12.08
C GLY A 404 -19.72 2.29 13.56
N GLY A 405 -20.91 2.32 14.16
CA GLY A 405 -21.11 1.98 15.56
C GLY A 405 -20.60 0.60 15.94
N PHE A 406 -20.68 -0.38 15.04
CA PHE A 406 -20.04 -1.69 15.23
C PHE A 406 -18.50 -1.63 15.14
N ALA A 407 -17.93 -0.78 14.28
CA ALA A 407 -16.47 -0.61 14.21
C ALA A 407 -15.89 0.09 15.46
N PHE A 408 -16.63 1.01 16.08
CA PHE A 408 -16.20 1.72 17.28
C PHE A 408 -16.57 1.00 18.60
N LEU A 409 -17.68 0.27 18.65
CA LEU A 409 -18.26 -0.28 19.89
C LEU A 409 -18.64 -1.77 19.81
N GLY A 410 -18.35 -2.46 18.70
CA GLY A 410 -18.75 -3.85 18.42
C GLY A 410 -18.44 -4.82 19.55
N GLN A 411 -17.23 -4.72 20.13
CA GLN A 411 -16.79 -5.53 21.27
C GLN A 411 -17.77 -5.52 22.46
N PHE A 412 -18.55 -4.44 22.63
CA PHE A 412 -19.53 -4.29 23.72
C PHE A 412 -20.97 -4.62 23.32
N VAL A 413 -21.32 -4.57 22.02
CA VAL A 413 -22.71 -4.74 21.55
C VAL A 413 -22.95 -6.03 20.77
N SER A 414 -22.02 -6.44 19.89
CA SER A 414 -22.22 -7.55 18.95
C SER A 414 -22.43 -8.90 19.65
N GLY A 415 -21.76 -9.10 20.79
CA GLY A 415 -21.90 -10.31 21.62
C GLY A 415 -23.20 -10.36 22.46
N ASN A 416 -24.09 -9.37 22.35
CA ASN A 416 -25.31 -9.28 23.14
C ASN A 416 -26.53 -8.94 22.26
N PRO A 417 -27.41 -9.92 21.97
CA PRO A 417 -28.58 -9.70 21.10
C PRO A 417 -29.52 -8.58 21.57
N LEU A 418 -29.64 -8.34 22.89
CA LEU A 418 -30.48 -7.26 23.41
C LEU A 418 -29.85 -5.88 23.13
N LEU A 419 -28.54 -5.73 23.34
CA LEU A 419 -27.84 -4.48 23.04
C LEU A 419 -27.81 -4.22 21.53
N THR A 420 -27.49 -5.24 20.72
CA THR A 420 -27.57 -5.19 19.26
C THR A 420 -28.96 -4.75 18.79
N THR A 421 -30.03 -5.35 19.32
CA THR A 421 -31.41 -4.93 18.98
C THR A 421 -31.68 -3.48 19.37
N LEU A 422 -31.25 -3.05 20.57
CA LEU A 422 -31.48 -1.69 21.08
C LEU A 422 -30.77 -0.61 20.26
N VAL A 423 -29.50 -0.83 19.86
CA VAL A 423 -28.78 0.13 19.02
C VAL A 423 -29.30 0.17 17.58
N SER A 424 -29.87 -0.95 17.10
CA SER A 424 -30.48 -1.04 15.77
C SER A 424 -31.90 -0.47 15.67
N LEU A 425 -32.49 0.09 16.74
CA LEU A 425 -33.85 0.65 16.72
C LEU A 425 -34.02 1.93 15.89
N VAL A 426 -32.94 2.63 15.55
CA VAL A 426 -33.00 3.87 14.76
C VAL A 426 -32.66 3.55 13.31
N PRO A 427 -33.59 3.71 12.34
CA PRO A 427 -33.32 3.46 10.92
C PRO A 427 -32.16 4.32 10.38
N PRO A 428 -31.45 3.89 9.33
CA PRO A 428 -30.36 4.65 8.73
C PRO A 428 -30.89 5.93 8.06
N LEU A 429 -29.97 6.87 7.78
CA LEU A 429 -30.27 7.96 6.86
C LEU A 429 -30.40 7.39 5.43
N PRO A 430 -31.38 7.84 4.63
CA PRO A 430 -31.49 7.43 3.22
C PRO A 430 -30.34 7.96 2.35
N TYR A 431 -29.57 8.92 2.87
CA TYR A 431 -28.35 9.46 2.27
C TYR A 431 -27.50 10.10 3.37
N MET A 432 -26.19 9.87 3.38
CA MET A 432 -25.26 10.55 4.30
C MET A 432 -24.69 11.83 3.64
N PRO A 433 -24.99 13.03 4.17
CA PRO A 433 -24.50 14.29 3.60
C PRO A 433 -22.96 14.32 3.50
N PRO A 434 -22.37 14.98 2.48
CA PRO A 434 -20.92 15.06 2.34
C PRO A 434 -20.24 15.67 3.58
N THR A 435 -20.87 16.67 4.20
CA THR A 435 -20.41 17.27 5.46
C THR A 435 -20.30 16.26 6.61
N LEU A 436 -21.28 15.36 6.75
CA LEU A 436 -21.31 14.34 7.79
C LEU A 436 -20.31 13.21 7.49
N ARG A 437 -20.22 12.77 6.23
CA ARG A 437 -19.14 11.89 5.74
C ARG A 437 -17.76 12.46 6.07
N GLY A 438 -17.56 13.75 5.80
CA GLY A 438 -16.36 14.50 6.13
C GLY A 438 -16.01 14.50 7.62
N VAL A 439 -17.00 14.60 8.51
CA VAL A 439 -16.77 14.49 9.97
C VAL A 439 -16.27 13.10 10.36
N PHE A 440 -16.81 12.03 9.80
CA PHE A 440 -16.33 10.67 10.11
C PHE A 440 -14.94 10.40 9.53
N ALA A 441 -14.66 10.82 8.29
CA ALA A 441 -13.30 10.76 7.72
C ALA A 441 -12.29 11.59 8.54
N ALA A 442 -12.68 12.77 9.02
CA ALA A 442 -11.87 13.61 9.90
C ALA A 442 -11.59 12.93 11.27
N VAL A 443 -12.55 12.18 11.82
CA VAL A 443 -12.33 11.37 13.04
C VAL A 443 -11.35 10.22 12.78
N ILE A 444 -11.45 9.51 11.64
CA ILE A 444 -10.48 8.47 11.25
C ILE A 444 -9.07 9.06 11.17
N LEU A 445 -8.90 10.21 10.51
CA LEU A 445 -7.62 10.92 10.45
C LEU A 445 -7.10 11.36 11.83
N ALA A 446 -7.98 11.84 12.71
CA ALA A 446 -7.62 12.31 14.04
C ALA A 446 -7.21 11.18 15.00
N VAL A 447 -7.82 10.00 14.85
CA VAL A 447 -7.55 8.82 15.70
C VAL A 447 -6.35 8.02 15.20
N ARG A 448 -6.20 7.84 13.88
CA ARG A 448 -5.22 6.90 13.31
C ARG A 448 -4.11 7.55 12.48
N GLY A 449 -4.41 8.64 11.77
CA GLY A 449 -3.56 9.15 10.68
C GLY A 449 -2.13 9.47 11.12
N GLY A 450 -1.97 10.35 12.10
CA GLY A 450 -0.65 10.78 12.57
C GLY A 450 0.14 9.70 13.34
N SER A 451 -0.54 8.79 14.05
CA SER A 451 0.11 7.75 14.86
C SER A 451 0.59 6.57 14.03
N GLU A 452 -0.24 6.05 13.13
CA GLU A 452 0.18 4.93 12.27
C GLU A 452 1.24 5.37 11.26
N GLN A 453 1.17 6.60 10.72
CA GLN A 453 2.26 7.10 9.88
C GLN A 453 3.58 7.17 10.65
N ALA A 454 3.59 7.73 11.87
CA ALA A 454 4.81 7.81 12.67
C ALA A 454 5.38 6.41 12.99
N LYS A 455 4.50 5.44 13.28
CA LYS A 455 4.85 4.03 13.48
C LYS A 455 5.45 3.39 12.24
N TYR A 456 4.84 3.57 11.06
CA TYR A 456 5.32 2.97 9.83
C TYR A 456 6.61 3.60 9.33
N MET A 457 6.75 4.93 9.41
CA MET A 457 8.02 5.61 9.13
C MET A 457 9.17 5.05 10.00
N ALA A 458 8.88 4.73 11.27
CA ALA A 458 9.85 4.15 12.18
C ALA A 458 10.27 2.70 11.84
N LEU A 459 9.50 1.94 11.05
CA LEU A 459 9.90 0.57 10.64
C LEU A 459 11.18 0.57 9.77
N ALA A 460 11.37 1.63 8.98
CA ALA A 460 12.55 1.82 8.14
C ALA A 460 13.72 2.45 8.89
N THR A 461 13.47 3.40 9.79
CA THR A 461 14.52 4.18 10.48
C THR A 461 14.94 3.60 11.82
N ASN A 462 14.15 2.71 12.44
CA ASN A 462 14.40 2.17 13.77
C ASN A 462 14.24 0.65 13.78
N ASP A 463 14.90 0.02 14.73
CA ASP A 463 14.75 -1.39 15.01
C ASP A 463 13.54 -1.65 15.94
N PRO A 464 12.62 -2.59 15.63
CA PRO A 464 11.38 -2.74 16.38
C PRO A 464 11.53 -3.46 17.73
N GLU A 465 12.63 -4.21 17.94
CA GLU A 465 12.89 -4.88 19.22
C GLU A 465 13.59 -3.95 20.22
N THR A 466 14.57 -3.18 19.73
CA THR A 466 15.42 -2.32 20.57
C THR A 466 14.99 -0.85 20.60
N GLY A 467 14.28 -0.37 19.58
CA GLY A 467 13.93 1.03 19.38
C GLY A 467 15.06 1.90 18.81
N GLU A 468 16.29 1.37 18.70
CA GLU A 468 17.47 2.13 18.28
C GLU A 468 17.44 2.46 16.76
N PRO A 469 18.08 3.56 16.31
CA PRO A 469 18.13 3.92 14.90
C PRO A 469 18.89 2.90 14.04
N ARG A 470 18.33 2.54 12.87
CA ARG A 470 19.00 1.72 11.85
C ARG A 470 20.07 2.54 11.11
N PRO A 471 21.19 1.93 10.70
CA PRO A 471 22.16 2.57 9.80
C PRO A 471 21.50 3.02 8.49
N VAL A 472 22.04 4.10 7.90
CA VAL A 472 21.64 4.59 6.57
C VAL A 472 22.25 3.69 5.50
N ASN A 473 21.47 3.38 4.45
CA ASN A 473 21.83 2.46 3.36
C ASN A 473 22.02 0.99 3.79
N GLU A 474 21.39 0.59 4.91
CA GLU A 474 21.24 -0.81 5.30
C GLU A 474 19.75 -1.16 5.42
N VAL A 475 19.38 -2.35 4.93
CA VAL A 475 18.10 -3.01 5.20
C VAL A 475 18.29 -4.12 6.25
N SER A 476 17.26 -4.40 7.04
CA SER A 476 17.26 -5.49 8.02
C SER A 476 17.29 -6.86 7.34
N GLN A 477 17.60 -7.93 8.10
CA GLN A 477 17.18 -9.27 7.68
C GLN A 477 15.64 -9.37 7.69
N PRO A 478 15.03 -10.29 6.93
CA PRO A 478 13.58 -10.47 6.92
C PRO A 478 13.06 -10.95 8.28
N THR A 479 12.00 -10.31 8.78
CA THR A 479 11.36 -10.66 10.05
C THR A 479 9.84 -10.49 9.98
N SER A 480 9.10 -11.16 10.86
CA SER A 480 7.63 -11.12 10.87
C SER A 480 7.12 -9.84 11.52
N ASN A 481 6.29 -9.09 10.79
CA ASN A 481 5.61 -7.90 11.30
C ASN A 481 4.23 -8.30 11.85
N ALA A 482 4.27 -8.94 13.03
CA ALA A 482 3.18 -9.75 13.60
C ALA A 482 1.84 -9.02 13.84
N GLU A 483 1.81 -7.68 13.83
CA GLU A 483 0.57 -6.91 13.98
C GLU A 483 -0.30 -6.89 12.72
N PHE A 484 0.29 -7.12 11.53
CA PHE A 484 -0.35 -6.79 10.26
C PHE A 484 -0.52 -7.98 9.30
N LEU A 485 0.55 -8.76 9.08
CA LEU A 485 0.57 -9.84 8.06
C LEU A 485 1.31 -11.06 8.62
N ALA A 486 0.55 -12.01 9.18
CA ALA A 486 1.11 -13.18 9.86
C ALA A 486 1.80 -14.21 8.94
N ASN A 487 1.51 -14.18 7.64
CA ASN A 487 2.05 -15.08 6.61
C ASN A 487 3.15 -14.43 5.76
N GLN A 488 3.76 -13.32 6.19
CA GLN A 488 4.75 -12.56 5.41
C GLN A 488 5.95 -12.13 6.26
N LEU A 489 7.12 -12.07 5.63
CA LEU A 489 8.33 -11.50 6.22
C LEU A 489 8.65 -10.16 5.53
N GLN A 490 9.22 -9.22 6.30
CA GLN A 490 9.58 -7.90 5.83
C GLN A 490 11.04 -7.58 6.17
N SER A 491 11.76 -7.01 5.19
CA SER A 491 13.08 -6.41 5.38
C SER A 491 12.97 -4.91 5.12
N ASN A 492 13.30 -4.10 6.14
CA ASN A 492 13.05 -2.66 6.14
C ASN A 492 14.35 -1.87 6.31
N GLY A 493 14.45 -0.71 5.66
CA GLY A 493 15.59 0.20 5.79
C GLY A 493 15.36 1.55 5.12
N HIS A 494 16.34 2.44 5.26
CA HIS A 494 16.32 3.80 4.71
C HIS A 494 17.62 4.13 3.99
N PHE A 495 17.55 4.97 2.97
CA PHE A 495 18.67 5.28 2.09
C PHE A 495 18.98 6.78 2.00
N GLN A 496 20.26 7.08 1.76
CA GLN A 496 20.79 8.38 1.39
C GLN A 496 21.89 8.15 0.35
N LEU A 497 21.62 8.43 -0.91
CA LEU A 497 22.46 8.12 -2.07
C LEU A 497 22.67 9.38 -2.93
N GLY A 498 23.91 9.66 -3.33
CA GLY A 498 24.18 10.63 -4.40
C GLY A 498 23.66 10.13 -5.76
N ASP A 499 23.49 11.04 -6.72
CA ASP A 499 22.87 10.77 -8.05
C ASP A 499 23.51 9.64 -8.86
N LYS A 500 24.75 9.26 -8.50
CA LYS A 500 25.59 8.24 -9.15
C LYS A 500 26.07 7.17 -8.16
N GLU A 501 25.37 7.03 -7.05
CA GLU A 501 25.55 5.98 -6.06
C GLU A 501 24.33 5.05 -6.07
N ALA A 502 24.60 3.76 -5.88
CA ALA A 502 23.59 2.72 -5.82
C ALA A 502 23.78 1.86 -4.58
N LEU A 503 22.68 1.57 -3.89
CA LEU A 503 22.61 0.49 -2.91
C LEU A 503 22.39 -0.81 -3.68
N VAL A 504 23.41 -1.67 -3.70
CA VAL A 504 23.34 -3.02 -4.29
C VAL A 504 23.01 -4.01 -3.19
N LEU A 505 21.90 -4.73 -3.37
CA LEU A 505 21.46 -5.83 -2.51
C LEU A 505 21.62 -7.16 -3.26
N THR A 506 22.06 -8.20 -2.58
CA THR A 506 21.90 -9.59 -3.02
C THR A 506 20.94 -10.28 -2.07
N ILE A 507 19.85 -10.81 -2.62
CA ILE A 507 18.73 -11.41 -1.89
C ILE A 507 18.66 -12.89 -2.27
N ASP A 508 18.58 -13.75 -1.27
CA ASP A 508 18.15 -15.13 -1.44
C ASP A 508 16.67 -15.21 -1.02
N PRO A 509 15.75 -15.65 -1.89
CA PRO A 509 14.34 -15.80 -1.52
C PRO A 509 14.09 -17.01 -0.60
N GLY A 510 15.02 -17.97 -0.47
CA GLY A 510 14.70 -19.27 0.11
C GLY A 510 13.53 -19.94 -0.65
N ASP A 511 12.56 -20.46 0.07
CA ASP A 511 11.32 -21.03 -0.48
C ASP A 511 10.21 -19.97 -0.72
N ALA A 512 10.50 -18.67 -0.67
CA ALA A 512 9.47 -17.64 -0.88
C ALA A 512 8.99 -17.59 -2.35
N GLY A 513 7.75 -18.00 -2.61
CA GLY A 513 7.13 -17.99 -3.94
C GLY A 513 6.98 -16.58 -4.54
N TYR A 514 6.92 -15.55 -3.69
CA TYR A 514 6.95 -14.15 -4.12
C TYR A 514 7.85 -13.28 -3.22
N PHE A 515 8.63 -12.38 -3.83
CA PHE A 515 9.21 -11.23 -3.14
C PHE A 515 9.21 -9.97 -4.00
N ILE A 516 9.25 -8.79 -3.36
CA ILE A 516 9.36 -7.49 -4.05
C ILE A 516 10.30 -6.53 -3.32
N VAL A 517 11.07 -5.76 -4.09
CA VAL A 517 11.86 -4.60 -3.63
C VAL A 517 11.27 -3.29 -4.20
N PRO A 518 10.35 -2.62 -3.48
CA PRO A 518 9.83 -1.29 -3.81
C PRO A 518 10.57 -0.17 -3.06
N THR A 519 10.64 1.02 -3.68
CA THR A 519 11.11 2.25 -3.04
C THR A 519 9.97 3.20 -2.70
N TYR A 520 10.17 3.99 -1.64
CA TYR A 520 9.20 4.98 -1.15
C TYR A 520 9.91 6.27 -0.77
N ASN A 521 9.17 7.38 -0.79
CA ASN A 521 9.59 8.59 -0.10
C ASN A 521 9.58 8.40 1.42
N VAL A 522 10.08 9.38 2.19
CA VAL A 522 10.06 9.30 3.67
C VAL A 522 8.64 9.25 4.26
N TRP A 523 7.60 9.51 3.47
CA TRP A 523 6.19 9.44 3.88
C TRP A 523 5.54 8.08 3.58
N THR A 524 6.32 7.03 3.34
CA THR A 524 5.86 5.63 3.17
C THR A 524 4.94 5.38 1.96
N ILE A 525 4.96 6.27 0.96
CA ILE A 525 4.23 6.06 -0.31
C ILE A 525 5.18 5.98 -1.50
N THR A 526 4.80 5.15 -2.47
CA THR A 526 5.60 4.88 -3.68
C THR A 526 5.64 6.06 -4.66
N GLY A 527 6.57 6.00 -5.61
CA GLY A 527 6.75 6.98 -6.68
C GLY A 527 5.78 6.83 -7.86
N ASP A 528 6.25 7.14 -9.08
CA ASP A 528 5.59 6.79 -10.34
C ASP A 528 6.07 5.40 -10.77
N TYR A 529 5.49 4.36 -10.16
CA TYR A 529 5.93 2.98 -10.40
C TYR A 529 5.44 2.39 -11.72
N TRP A 530 4.73 3.14 -12.56
CA TRP A 530 4.20 2.66 -13.86
C TRP A 530 4.94 3.23 -15.07
N ASN A 531 5.55 4.41 -14.94
CA ASN A 531 6.49 4.96 -15.93
C ASN A 531 7.96 4.66 -15.58
N GLU A 532 8.27 4.36 -14.31
CA GLU A 532 9.61 3.97 -13.83
C GLU A 532 9.61 2.60 -13.13
N PRO A 533 10.77 1.90 -13.04
CA PRO A 533 10.89 0.65 -12.30
C PRO A 533 11.09 0.94 -10.81
N ALA A 534 10.16 1.66 -10.17
CA ALA A 534 10.24 1.97 -8.74
C ALA A 534 9.90 0.76 -7.82
N SER A 535 9.64 -0.41 -8.42
CA SER A 535 9.68 -1.72 -7.77
C SER A 535 10.10 -2.79 -8.77
N LEU A 536 10.68 -3.89 -8.27
CA LEU A 536 10.84 -5.15 -8.99
C LEU A 536 10.50 -6.32 -8.07
N ASN A 537 9.86 -7.35 -8.60
CA ASN A 537 9.60 -8.64 -7.94
C ASN A 537 10.37 -9.79 -8.63
N ASN A 538 10.21 -11.03 -8.16
CA ASN A 538 10.88 -12.21 -8.74
C ASN A 538 10.56 -12.45 -10.23
N GLU A 539 9.33 -12.22 -10.70
CA GLU A 539 8.96 -12.38 -12.11
C GLU A 539 9.50 -11.25 -13.00
N GLN A 540 9.70 -10.06 -12.43
CA GLN A 540 10.20 -8.88 -13.13
C GLN A 540 11.74 -8.76 -13.10
N ALA A 541 12.43 -9.51 -12.24
CA ALA A 541 13.87 -9.44 -12.03
C ALA A 541 14.62 -10.63 -12.65
N VAL A 542 15.80 -10.38 -13.22
CA VAL A 542 16.69 -11.42 -13.72
C VAL A 542 17.33 -12.15 -12.54
N ARG A 543 17.02 -13.44 -12.39
CA ARG A 543 17.62 -14.33 -11.38
C ARG A 543 19.10 -14.63 -11.70
N ASN A 544 19.95 -14.67 -10.68
CA ASN A 544 21.35 -15.07 -10.79
C ASN A 544 21.46 -16.60 -11.02
N ALA A 545 22.59 -17.05 -11.55
CA ALA A 545 22.85 -18.47 -11.84
C ALA A 545 22.97 -19.37 -10.60
N ASP A 546 23.15 -18.79 -9.40
CA ASP A 546 23.13 -19.48 -8.11
C ASP A 546 21.73 -19.54 -7.46
N GLY A 547 20.75 -18.85 -8.06
CA GLY A 547 19.37 -18.77 -7.57
C GLY A 547 19.04 -17.52 -6.76
N THR A 548 20.03 -16.69 -6.42
CA THR A 548 19.81 -15.39 -5.75
C THR A 548 19.34 -14.32 -6.75
N TYR A 549 19.03 -13.12 -6.25
CA TYR A 549 18.74 -11.94 -7.07
C TYR A 549 19.62 -10.78 -6.63
N THR A 550 20.36 -10.17 -7.56
CA THR A 550 21.09 -8.92 -7.29
C THR A 550 20.27 -7.73 -7.77
N ILE A 551 19.89 -6.84 -6.86
CA ILE A 551 19.04 -5.66 -7.11
C ILE A 551 19.87 -4.39 -6.92
N VAL A 552 19.68 -3.39 -7.78
CA VAL A 552 20.45 -2.13 -7.79
C VAL A 552 19.51 -0.96 -7.57
N ILE A 553 19.52 -0.36 -6.38
CA ILE A 553 18.64 0.75 -6.01
C ILE A 553 19.39 2.07 -6.18
N SER A 554 18.90 3.00 -7.02
CA SER A 554 19.61 4.28 -7.28
C SER A 554 18.71 5.40 -7.86
N PRO A 555 19.09 6.69 -7.72
CA PRO A 555 18.29 7.83 -8.21
C PRO A 555 18.31 8.06 -9.71
N THR A 556 19.33 7.57 -10.42
CA THR A 556 19.43 7.64 -11.89
C THR A 556 19.74 6.27 -12.47
N ASP A 557 19.38 6.02 -13.72
CA ASP A 557 19.57 4.69 -14.34
C ASP A 557 21.07 4.33 -14.44
N PRO A 558 21.52 3.24 -13.76
CA PRO A 558 22.89 2.76 -13.84
C PRO A 558 23.14 1.83 -15.04
N GLY A 559 22.11 1.53 -15.83
CA GLY A 559 22.13 0.55 -16.92
C GLY A 559 21.97 -0.90 -16.47
N ALA A 560 21.78 -1.19 -15.17
CA ALA A 560 21.58 -2.55 -14.68
C ALA A 560 20.17 -3.08 -14.99
N ALA A 561 20.02 -4.35 -15.37
CA ALA A 561 18.72 -4.96 -15.66
C ALA A 561 17.77 -4.82 -14.46
N ASN A 562 18.22 -5.29 -13.30
CA ASN A 562 17.52 -5.25 -12.01
C ASN A 562 17.67 -3.88 -11.30
N TRP A 563 17.56 -2.78 -12.05
CA TRP A 563 17.52 -1.44 -11.47
C TRP A 563 16.15 -1.16 -10.86
N VAL A 564 16.14 -0.78 -9.59
CA VAL A 564 14.99 -0.17 -8.92
C VAL A 564 15.24 1.33 -8.80
N SER A 565 14.41 2.14 -9.45
CA SER A 565 14.46 3.59 -9.34
C SER A 565 14.01 4.04 -7.95
N THR A 566 14.65 5.08 -7.40
CA THR A 566 14.12 5.82 -6.24
C THR A 566 13.16 6.94 -6.66
N SER A 567 12.72 6.99 -7.92
CA SER A 567 11.98 8.11 -8.53
C SER A 567 12.74 9.44 -8.43
N GLY A 568 14.05 9.39 -8.64
CA GLY A 568 14.96 10.54 -8.51
C GLY A 568 15.26 11.00 -7.08
N LEU A 569 14.74 10.32 -6.05
CA LEU A 569 14.98 10.70 -4.66
C LEU A 569 16.40 10.31 -4.21
N ASN A 570 17.18 11.26 -3.69
CA ASN A 570 18.43 10.96 -3.00
C ASN A 570 18.21 10.34 -1.59
N GLN A 571 17.05 10.58 -0.98
CA GLN A 571 16.68 10.10 0.36
C GLN A 571 15.30 9.43 0.34
N GLY A 572 15.15 8.31 1.06
CA GLY A 572 13.86 7.62 1.15
C GLY A 572 13.94 6.31 1.92
N THR A 573 12.93 5.45 1.71
CA THR A 573 12.77 4.20 2.45
C THR A 573 12.55 2.99 1.53
N ILE A 574 12.86 1.82 2.05
CA ILE A 574 12.73 0.51 1.40
C ILE A 574 12.00 -0.42 2.37
N ALA A 575 10.98 -1.12 1.87
CA ALA A 575 10.22 -2.12 2.62
C ALA A 575 10.00 -3.34 1.71
N ILE A 576 10.98 -4.24 1.71
CA ILE A 576 10.99 -5.50 0.97
C ILE A 576 9.98 -6.45 1.62
N ARG A 577 9.23 -7.20 0.81
CA ARG A 577 8.27 -8.20 1.28
C ARG A 577 8.58 -9.56 0.70
N PHE A 578 8.36 -10.60 1.49
CA PHE A 578 8.38 -11.99 1.09
C PHE A 578 7.03 -12.62 1.46
N GLN A 579 6.42 -13.34 0.52
CA GLN A 579 5.08 -13.93 0.58
C GLN A 579 5.17 -15.37 0.02
N ASP A 580 4.15 -16.19 0.29
CA ASP A 580 4.14 -17.64 -0.01
C ASP A 580 5.41 -18.35 0.52
N LEU A 581 5.49 -18.52 1.84
CA LEU A 581 6.72 -18.91 2.55
C LEU A 581 6.74 -20.43 2.83
N GLY A 582 7.73 -21.13 2.29
CA GLY A 582 8.05 -22.52 2.64
C GLY A 582 8.92 -22.68 3.89
N ASP A 583 9.74 -23.74 3.93
CA ASP A 583 10.57 -24.11 5.08
C ASP A 583 11.92 -23.35 5.10
N ASP A 584 12.52 -23.08 3.94
CA ASP A 584 13.77 -22.29 3.85
C ASP A 584 13.50 -20.78 3.80
N ALA A 585 14.23 -20.04 4.63
CA ALA A 585 13.89 -18.66 4.97
C ALA A 585 14.61 -17.63 4.06
N PRO A 586 13.89 -16.64 3.51
CA PRO A 586 14.50 -15.56 2.74
C PRO A 586 15.50 -14.77 3.58
N HIS A 587 16.60 -14.34 2.98
CA HIS A 587 17.63 -13.56 3.66
C HIS A 587 18.40 -12.60 2.73
N ILE A 588 18.87 -11.49 3.31
CA ILE A 588 19.74 -10.53 2.64
C ILE A 588 21.18 -11.03 2.75
N VAL A 589 21.67 -11.62 1.66
CA VAL A 589 23.02 -12.24 1.56
C VAL A 589 24.13 -11.18 1.67
N ASN A 590 23.91 -10.01 1.07
CA ASN A 590 24.94 -8.98 0.91
C ASN A 590 24.28 -7.62 0.64
N GLN A 591 24.84 -6.54 1.20
CA GLN A 591 24.41 -5.17 0.91
C GLN A 591 25.59 -4.20 0.93
N ARG A 592 25.57 -3.19 0.05
CA ARG A 592 26.63 -2.18 -0.08
C ARG A 592 26.22 -0.97 -0.92
N VAL A 593 26.73 0.21 -0.57
CA VAL A 593 26.72 1.38 -1.47
C VAL A 593 27.95 1.33 -2.37
N VAL A 594 27.75 1.57 -3.68
CA VAL A 594 28.81 1.66 -4.69
C VAL A 594 28.50 2.77 -5.68
N SER A 595 29.51 3.33 -6.37
CA SER A 595 29.26 4.25 -7.47
C SER A 595 28.86 3.52 -8.76
N HIS A 596 28.11 4.17 -9.65
CA HIS A 596 27.68 3.56 -10.92
C HIS A 596 28.87 3.07 -11.76
N ALA A 597 29.99 3.80 -11.71
CA ALA A 597 31.24 3.42 -12.39
C ALA A 597 31.92 2.16 -11.82
N ALA A 598 31.55 1.74 -10.60
CA ALA A 598 32.06 0.52 -9.96
C ALA A 598 31.14 -0.70 -10.15
N LEU A 599 29.89 -0.53 -10.60
CA LEU A 599 28.94 -1.63 -10.82
C LEU A 599 29.47 -2.75 -11.74
N PRO A 600 30.22 -2.48 -12.83
CA PRO A 600 30.85 -3.53 -13.65
C PRO A 600 31.91 -4.39 -12.93
N GLY A 601 32.28 -4.03 -11.70
CA GLY A 601 33.11 -4.86 -10.80
C GLY A 601 32.32 -5.72 -9.81
N TYR A 602 30.98 -5.59 -9.79
CA TYR A 602 30.07 -6.33 -8.89
C TYR A 602 28.97 -7.10 -9.64
N LEU A 603 28.68 -6.73 -10.90
CA LEU A 603 27.68 -7.35 -11.75
C LEU A 603 28.35 -7.97 -12.98
N PRO A 604 27.86 -9.12 -13.50
CA PRO A 604 28.34 -9.68 -14.76
C PRO A 604 27.88 -8.81 -15.95
N ALA A 605 28.55 -8.95 -17.10
CA ALA A 605 28.37 -8.04 -18.23
C ALA A 605 26.99 -8.14 -18.92
N ASP A 606 26.28 -9.25 -18.74
CA ASP A 606 24.93 -9.53 -19.20
C ASP A 606 23.83 -9.03 -18.25
N ALA A 607 24.18 -8.65 -17.01
CA ALA A 607 23.27 -7.96 -16.08
C ALA A 607 23.06 -6.46 -16.42
N PHE A 608 23.55 -5.99 -17.57
CA PHE A 608 23.36 -4.62 -18.07
C PHE A 608 22.49 -4.59 -19.33
N VAL A 609 21.59 -3.61 -19.41
CA VAL A 609 20.63 -3.41 -20.51
C VAL A 609 20.98 -2.18 -21.36
N THR A 610 20.66 -2.26 -22.65
CA THR A 610 20.71 -1.10 -23.56
C THR A 610 19.53 -0.15 -23.33
N GLU A 611 19.66 1.11 -23.77
CA GLU A 611 18.58 2.11 -23.76
C GLU A 611 17.29 1.58 -24.43
N THR A 612 17.41 0.82 -25.52
CA THR A 612 16.30 0.13 -26.19
C THR A 612 15.62 -0.87 -25.25
N GLN A 613 16.38 -1.78 -24.62
CA GLN A 613 15.84 -2.77 -23.69
C GLN A 613 15.19 -2.12 -22.46
N ARG A 614 15.77 -1.04 -21.92
CA ARG A 614 15.15 -0.27 -20.83
C ARG A 614 13.82 0.32 -21.29
N ARG A 615 13.78 1.02 -22.42
CA ARG A 615 12.54 1.62 -22.97
C ARG A 615 11.47 0.55 -23.17
N ASP A 616 11.84 -0.63 -23.66
CA ASP A 616 10.91 -1.72 -23.94
C ASP A 616 10.40 -2.37 -22.63
N GLN A 617 11.25 -2.46 -21.58
CA GLN A 617 10.84 -2.82 -20.21
C GLN A 617 9.83 -1.82 -19.62
N LEU A 618 10.06 -0.50 -19.79
CA LEU A 618 9.12 0.54 -19.33
C LEU A 618 7.79 0.48 -20.10
N ALA A 619 7.82 0.17 -21.40
CA ALA A 619 6.62 0.01 -22.21
C ALA A 619 5.78 -1.20 -21.74
N LEU A 620 6.41 -2.34 -21.47
CA LEU A 620 5.74 -3.53 -20.92
C LEU A 620 5.15 -3.26 -19.53
N ARG A 621 5.92 -2.63 -18.64
CA ARG A 621 5.47 -2.24 -17.29
C ARG A 621 4.27 -1.28 -17.34
N LYS A 622 4.29 -0.32 -18.28
CA LYS A 622 3.17 0.60 -18.48
C LYS A 622 1.93 -0.07 -19.07
N ALA A 623 2.10 -1.08 -19.94
CA ALA A 623 1.00 -1.87 -20.48
C ALA A 623 0.26 -2.65 -19.38
N GLY A 624 0.99 -3.42 -18.56
CA GLY A 624 0.41 -4.16 -17.42
C GLY A 624 -0.25 -3.25 -16.38
N PHE A 625 0.34 -2.09 -16.08
CA PHE A 625 -0.32 -1.10 -15.22
C PHE A 625 -1.64 -0.59 -15.81
N ASN A 626 -1.69 -0.35 -17.12
CA ASN A 626 -2.91 0.10 -17.78
C ASN A 626 -3.98 -1.02 -17.81
N LYS A 627 -3.60 -2.31 -17.93
CA LYS A 627 -4.51 -3.47 -17.82
C LYS A 627 -5.33 -3.43 -16.52
N ARG A 628 -4.69 -3.09 -15.40
CA ARG A 628 -5.32 -2.96 -14.07
C ARG A 628 -6.51 -1.98 -14.05
N TRP A 629 -6.50 -0.97 -14.92
CA TRP A 629 -7.50 0.11 -15.00
C TRP A 629 -8.22 0.16 -16.36
N ALA A 630 -8.23 -0.96 -17.10
CA ALA A 630 -8.80 -1.07 -18.45
C ALA A 630 -10.34 -0.95 -18.46
N PRO A 631 -10.98 -0.49 -19.57
CA PRO A 631 -10.47 -0.30 -20.94
C PRO A 631 -9.36 0.76 -21.05
N TYR A 632 -8.48 0.66 -22.06
CA TYR A 632 -7.45 1.67 -22.34
C TYR A 632 -6.97 1.59 -23.80
N PRO A 633 -7.06 2.67 -24.59
CA PRO A 633 -7.37 4.06 -24.21
C PRO A 633 -8.84 4.28 -23.83
N GLN A 634 -9.07 5.19 -22.88
CA GLN A 634 -10.43 5.56 -22.45
C GLN A 634 -11.23 6.21 -23.61
N PRO A 635 -12.55 5.96 -23.70
CA PRO A 635 -13.42 6.48 -24.78
C PRO A 635 -13.74 7.97 -24.71
#